data_AF-A0A9D5J2D5-F1
#
_entry.id   AF-A0A9D5J2D5-F1
#
_cell.length_a   1.000
_cell.length_b   1.000
_cell.length_c   1.000
_cell.angle_alpha   90.00
_cell.angle_beta   90.00
_cell.angle_gamma   90.00
#
_symmetry.space_group_name_H-M   'P 1'
#
loop_
_entity.id
_entity.type
_entity.pdbx_description
1 polymer ?
#
loop_
_entity_poly.entity_id
_entity_poly.type
_entity_poly.pdbx_seq_one_letter_code
_entity_poly.pdbx_strand_id
1 'polypeptide(L)'
;MKAFLYSLISLLMLVTLSCNKHKEIAPKLLPKAHAYVPFINNRTIKYNILLVACDTCAPIHDIGYRVRISLSAKEDSIIKHISKRQWLSMLNDKKTDFAANLLLYQLYEREAIMFLQIKDASDWRLAMKDDDLYYWRRTLK
;
A
#
# COMPACT_ATOMS: atom_id res chain seq x y z
N MET A 1 -1.70 64.37 13.70
CA MET A 1 -1.12 63.05 14.07
C MET A 1 -1.39 62.79 15.54
N LYS A 2 -2.53 62.22 15.95
CA LYS A 2 -2.63 60.77 16.22
C LYS A 2 -4.11 60.30 16.32
N ALA A 3 -5.09 61.20 16.26
CA ALA A 3 -6.50 60.84 16.51
C ALA A 3 -7.20 60.11 15.34
N PHE A 4 -6.79 60.34 14.10
CA PHE A 4 -7.37 59.65 12.92
C PHE A 4 -6.80 58.24 12.68
N LEU A 5 -5.66 57.91 13.27
CA LEU A 5 -5.05 56.58 13.13
C LEU A 5 -5.71 55.55 14.08
N TYR A 6 -6.20 55.99 15.24
CA TYR A 6 -6.86 55.12 16.21
C TYR A 6 -8.35 54.86 15.92
N SER A 7 -8.99 55.71 15.10
CA SER A 7 -10.38 55.50 14.65
C SER A 7 -10.47 54.42 13.56
N LEU A 8 -9.43 54.27 12.73
CA LEU A 8 -9.39 53.24 11.69
C LEU A 8 -9.08 51.83 12.25
N ILE A 9 -8.39 51.77 13.39
CA ILE A 9 -8.02 50.50 14.04
C ILE A 9 -9.17 49.93 14.89
N SER A 10 -10.09 50.76 15.40
CA SER A 10 -11.27 50.27 16.12
C SER A 10 -12.38 49.73 15.21
N LEU A 11 -12.40 50.13 13.93
CA LEU A 11 -13.40 49.65 12.96
C LEU A 11 -13.03 48.29 12.32
N LEU A 12 -11.78 47.85 12.42
CA LEU A 12 -11.33 46.56 11.88
C LEU A 12 -11.47 45.37 12.86
N MET A 13 -11.84 45.62 14.11
CA MET A 13 -12.06 44.57 15.13
C MET A 13 -13.54 44.16 15.28
N LEU A 14 -14.42 44.63 14.39
CA LEU A 14 -15.87 44.36 14.38
C LEU A 14 -16.33 43.39 13.28
N VAL A 15 -15.41 42.67 12.61
CA VAL A 15 -15.76 41.39 11.96
C VAL A 15 -15.70 40.28 13.02
N THR A 16 -16.53 40.48 14.02
CA THR A 16 -16.98 39.43 14.93
C THR A 16 -17.77 38.39 14.15
N LEU A 17 -17.47 37.14 14.46
CA LEU A 17 -18.44 36.05 14.54
C LEU A 17 -19.24 35.74 13.26
N SER A 18 -18.63 34.97 12.37
CA SER A 18 -19.36 33.83 11.80
C SER A 18 -18.72 32.56 12.34
N CYS A 19 -19.11 32.20 13.57
CA CYS A 19 -18.91 30.88 14.11
C CYS A 19 -19.94 29.94 13.45
N ASN A 20 -19.79 29.69 12.14
CA ASN A 20 -20.40 28.52 11.54
C ASN A 20 -19.61 27.31 12.04
N LYS A 21 -19.94 26.85 13.26
CA LYS A 21 -19.75 25.45 13.61
C LYS A 21 -20.68 24.64 12.71
N HIS A 22 -20.29 24.46 11.45
CA HIS A 22 -20.59 23.21 10.82
C HIS A 22 -19.88 22.17 11.69
N LYS A 23 -20.66 21.47 12.51
CA LYS A 23 -20.31 20.11 12.88
C LYS A 23 -20.12 19.40 11.55
N GLU A 24 -18.89 19.41 11.04
CA GLU A 24 -18.41 18.26 10.30
C GLU A 24 -18.69 17.11 11.25
N ILE A 25 -19.73 16.35 10.92
CA ILE A 25 -19.81 14.97 11.32
C ILE A 25 -18.53 14.40 10.74
N ALA A 26 -17.46 14.40 11.55
CA ALA A 26 -16.26 13.64 11.26
C ALA A 26 -16.81 12.29 10.80
N PRO A 27 -16.54 11.86 9.56
CA PRO A 27 -17.05 10.59 9.09
C PRO A 27 -16.62 9.61 10.16
N LYS A 28 -17.60 8.96 10.84
CA LYS A 28 -17.33 7.93 11.83
C LYS A 28 -16.21 7.11 11.23
N LEU A 29 -15.03 7.19 11.85
CA LEU A 29 -13.89 6.41 11.41
C LEU A 29 -14.35 4.98 11.66
N LEU A 30 -15.00 4.39 10.65
CA LEU A 30 -15.34 2.98 10.62
C LEU A 30 -14.03 2.32 11.04
N PRO A 31 -14.00 1.58 12.16
CA PRO A 31 -12.78 0.93 12.55
C PRO A 31 -12.38 0.14 11.33
N LYS A 32 -11.26 0.54 10.68
CA LYS A 32 -10.69 -0.25 9.61
C LYS A 32 -10.44 -1.57 10.30
N ALA A 33 -11.28 -2.56 10.02
CA ALA A 33 -10.98 -3.94 10.32
C ALA A 33 -9.78 -4.28 9.44
N HIS A 34 -8.60 -3.84 9.88
CA HIS A 34 -7.35 -4.43 9.49
C HIS A 34 -7.54 -5.87 9.93
N ALA A 35 -7.82 -6.76 8.98
CA ALA A 35 -7.55 -8.16 9.20
C ALA A 35 -6.08 -8.19 9.59
N TYR A 36 -5.81 -8.37 10.88
CA TYR A 36 -4.48 -8.42 11.39
C TYR A 36 -3.91 -9.74 10.90
N VAL A 37 -3.11 -9.67 9.84
CA VAL A 37 -2.46 -10.82 9.23
C VAL A 37 -0.98 -10.78 9.64
N PRO A 38 -0.63 -11.29 10.85
CA PRO A 38 0.68 -11.03 11.47
C PRO A 38 1.88 -11.53 10.65
N PHE A 39 1.68 -12.55 9.81
CA PHE A 39 2.74 -13.10 8.97
C PHE A 39 3.11 -12.19 7.78
N ILE A 40 2.26 -11.24 7.41
CA ILE A 40 2.56 -10.23 6.38
C ILE A 40 3.33 -9.09 7.05
N ASN A 41 4.65 -9.23 7.10
CA ASN A 41 5.53 -8.27 7.76
C ASN A 41 6.89 -8.21 7.07
N ASN A 42 7.34 -6.99 6.77
CA ASN A 42 8.61 -6.76 6.08
C ASN A 42 9.82 -7.31 6.84
N ARG A 43 9.75 -7.44 8.17
CA ARG A 43 10.85 -7.92 9.00
C ARG A 43 11.02 -9.43 8.96
N THR A 44 9.93 -10.17 8.73
CA THR A 44 9.92 -11.63 8.87
C THR A 44 9.68 -12.36 7.55
N ILE A 45 9.25 -11.64 6.51
CA ILE A 45 9.02 -12.23 5.19
C ILE A 45 10.33 -12.81 4.64
N LYS A 46 10.26 -14.06 4.18
CA LYS A 46 11.35 -14.74 3.47
C LYS A 46 10.84 -15.13 2.10
N TYR A 47 11.64 -14.89 1.07
CA TYR A 47 11.26 -15.14 -0.31
C TYR A 47 12.49 -15.52 -1.13
N ASN A 48 12.23 -16.20 -2.24
CA ASN A 48 13.21 -16.51 -3.28
C ASN A 48 12.71 -15.94 -4.61
N ILE A 49 13.64 -15.56 -5.48
CA ILE A 49 13.36 -15.24 -6.88
C ILE A 49 13.87 -16.41 -7.72
N LEU A 50 12.97 -17.10 -8.40
CA LEU A 50 13.31 -18.27 -9.20
C LEU A 50 12.92 -18.04 -10.65
N LEU A 51 13.77 -18.47 -11.59
CA LEU A 51 13.38 -18.62 -12.98
C LEU A 51 12.46 -19.83 -13.09
N VAL A 52 11.20 -19.60 -13.45
CA VAL A 52 10.18 -20.63 -13.60
C VAL A 52 9.78 -20.71 -15.07
N ALA A 53 9.53 -21.92 -15.54
CA ALA A 53 8.92 -22.20 -16.83
C ALA A 53 7.73 -23.13 -16.59
N CYS A 54 6.82 -23.19 -17.55
CA CYS A 54 5.77 -24.20 -17.51
C CYS A 54 6.39 -25.61 -17.67
N ASP A 55 5.96 -26.53 -16.81
CA ASP A 55 6.54 -27.86 -16.60
C ASP A 55 5.96 -28.94 -17.52
N THR A 56 4.81 -28.65 -18.13
CA THR A 56 3.98 -29.61 -18.84
C THR A 56 3.66 -29.21 -20.29
N CYS A 57 4.15 -28.06 -20.75
CA CYS A 57 3.89 -27.54 -22.10
C CYS A 57 5.01 -27.89 -23.10
N ALA A 58 4.59 -28.17 -24.34
CA ALA A 58 5.47 -28.33 -25.50
C ALA A 58 4.90 -27.54 -26.70
N PRO A 59 5.60 -26.49 -27.20
CA PRO A 59 6.90 -26.00 -26.75
C PRO A 59 6.85 -25.31 -25.38
N ILE A 60 7.98 -25.28 -24.67
CA ILE A 60 8.11 -24.56 -23.39
C ILE A 60 7.81 -23.09 -23.64
N HIS A 61 6.89 -22.54 -22.86
CA HIS A 61 6.54 -21.12 -22.84
C HIS A 61 6.37 -20.65 -21.40
N ASP A 62 6.03 -19.36 -21.21
CA ASP A 62 5.89 -18.73 -19.89
C ASP A 62 7.14 -18.88 -19.01
N ILE A 63 8.29 -18.54 -19.59
CA ILE A 63 9.56 -18.48 -18.88
C ILE A 63 9.68 -17.09 -18.25
N GLY A 64 9.88 -17.03 -16.94
CA GLY A 64 10.08 -15.75 -16.26
C GLY A 64 10.48 -15.89 -14.79
N TYR A 65 10.96 -14.80 -14.21
CA TYR A 65 11.30 -14.80 -12.79
C TYR A 65 10.03 -14.65 -11.96
N ARG A 66 9.90 -15.46 -10.91
CA ARG A 66 8.74 -15.47 -10.02
C ARG A 66 9.18 -15.37 -8.57
N VAL A 67 8.40 -14.63 -7.78
CA VAL A 67 8.54 -14.62 -6.32
C VAL A 67 7.97 -15.93 -5.76
N ARG A 68 8.75 -16.61 -4.91
CA ARG A 68 8.32 -17.80 -4.16
C ARG A 68 8.52 -17.59 -2.66
N ILE A 69 7.43 -17.75 -1.92
CA ILE A 69 7.27 -17.59 -0.47
C ILE A 69 6.62 -18.87 0.02
N SER A 70 7.29 -19.54 0.96
CA SER A 70 6.74 -20.73 1.61
C SER A 70 5.62 -20.32 2.56
N LEU A 71 4.39 -20.66 2.20
CA LEU A 71 3.19 -20.43 3.00
C LEU A 71 2.64 -21.77 3.49
N SER A 72 2.16 -21.81 4.73
CA SER A 72 1.28 -22.89 5.17
C SER A 72 -0.04 -22.84 4.40
N ALA A 73 -0.76 -23.97 4.33
CA ALA A 73 -2.09 -24.03 3.70
C ALA A 73 -3.07 -23.01 4.30
N LYS A 74 -2.93 -22.72 5.61
CA LYS A 74 -3.71 -21.70 6.30
C LYS A 74 -3.37 -20.29 5.80
N GLU A 75 -2.10 -19.96 5.69
CA GLU A 75 -1.64 -18.64 5.21
C GLU A 75 -2.03 -18.42 3.74
N ASP A 76 -1.85 -19.45 2.90
CA ASP A 76 -2.28 -19.44 1.50
C ASP A 76 -3.80 -19.20 1.37
N SER A 77 -4.59 -19.92 2.16
CA SER A 77 -6.04 -19.70 2.23
C SER A 77 -6.38 -18.29 2.69
N ILE A 78 -5.64 -17.72 3.65
CA ILE A 78 -5.89 -16.34 4.12
C ILE A 78 -5.63 -15.34 3.00
N ILE A 79 -4.45 -15.38 2.35
CA ILE A 79 -4.08 -14.36 1.37
C ILE A 79 -5.02 -14.33 0.16
N LYS A 80 -5.56 -15.48 -0.25
CA LYS A 80 -6.52 -15.59 -1.35
C LYS A 80 -7.86 -14.89 -1.08
N HIS A 81 -8.19 -14.66 0.19
CA HIS A 81 -9.45 -14.03 0.61
C HIS A 81 -9.26 -12.58 1.08
N ILE A 82 -8.05 -12.03 1.03
CA ILE A 82 -7.80 -10.62 1.35
C ILE A 82 -8.42 -9.76 0.25
N SER A 83 -9.31 -8.85 0.65
CA SER A 83 -9.96 -7.92 -0.29
C SER A 83 -8.98 -6.91 -0.88
N LYS A 84 -9.30 -6.37 -2.06
CA LYS A 84 -8.57 -5.24 -2.67
C LYS A 84 -8.29 -4.11 -1.69
N ARG A 85 -9.29 -3.71 -0.89
CA ARG A 85 -9.14 -2.62 0.10
C ARG A 85 -8.11 -2.96 1.17
N GLN A 86 -8.08 -4.20 1.64
CA GLN A 86 -7.10 -4.65 2.63
C GLN A 86 -5.69 -4.74 2.03
N TRP A 87 -5.55 -5.27 0.81
CA TRP A 87 -4.28 -5.27 0.08
C TRP A 87 -3.72 -3.85 -0.09
N LEU A 88 -4.53 -2.93 -0.61
CA LEU A 88 -4.12 -1.53 -0.76
C LEU A 88 -3.80 -0.90 0.60
N SER A 89 -4.50 -1.26 1.67
CA SER A 89 -4.15 -0.75 3.00
C SER A 89 -2.78 -1.24 3.46
N MET A 90 -2.41 -2.49 3.20
CA MET A 90 -1.09 -3.03 3.58
C MET A 90 0.04 -2.48 2.70
N LEU A 91 -0.21 -2.30 1.40
CA LEU A 91 0.74 -1.66 0.47
C LEU A 91 1.07 -0.21 0.85
N ASN A 92 0.19 0.46 1.59
CA ASN A 92 0.40 1.82 2.10
C ASN A 92 0.96 1.87 3.54
N ASP A 93 1.15 0.73 4.21
CA ASP A 93 1.71 0.66 5.56
C ASP A 93 3.19 0.25 5.52
N LYS A 94 4.09 1.09 6.07
CA LYS A 94 5.54 0.86 6.08
C LYS A 94 5.98 -0.44 6.78
N LYS A 95 5.13 -1.06 7.60
CA LYS A 95 5.43 -2.33 8.26
C LYS A 95 5.16 -3.55 7.36
N THR A 96 4.27 -3.39 6.38
CA THR A 96 3.73 -4.51 5.60
C THR A 96 3.87 -4.34 4.09
N ASP A 97 4.19 -3.14 3.60
CA ASP A 97 4.13 -2.77 2.20
C ASP A 97 4.93 -3.70 1.27
N PHE A 98 6.19 -3.94 1.59
CA PHE A 98 7.06 -4.80 0.79
C PHE A 98 6.64 -6.26 0.82
N ALA A 99 6.32 -6.80 2.01
CA ALA A 99 5.82 -8.16 2.17
C ALA A 99 4.50 -8.37 1.42
N ALA A 100 3.59 -7.41 1.50
CA ALA A 100 2.33 -7.42 0.76
C ALA A 100 2.59 -7.41 -0.76
N ASN A 101 3.55 -6.60 -1.22
CA ASN A 101 3.93 -6.57 -2.63
C ASN A 101 4.46 -7.92 -3.12
N LEU A 102 5.40 -8.52 -2.39
CA LEU A 102 5.98 -9.83 -2.72
C LEU A 102 4.91 -10.94 -2.77
N LEU A 103 3.96 -10.93 -1.83
CA LEU A 103 2.84 -11.88 -1.84
C LEU A 103 1.93 -11.68 -3.05
N LEU A 104 1.68 -10.43 -3.47
CA LEU A 104 0.91 -10.15 -4.68
C LEU A 104 1.66 -10.59 -5.96
N TYR A 105 2.98 -10.43 -6.00
CA TYR A 105 3.80 -10.98 -7.09
C TYR A 105 3.66 -12.50 -7.19
N GLN A 106 3.67 -13.21 -6.06
CA GLN A 106 3.42 -14.66 -6.04
C GLN A 106 1.98 -14.99 -6.47
N LEU A 107 0.99 -14.32 -5.89
CA LEU A 107 -0.43 -14.64 -6.11
C LEU A 107 -0.89 -14.40 -7.55
N TYR A 108 -0.30 -13.41 -8.22
CA TYR A 108 -0.61 -13.05 -9.61
C TYR A 108 0.46 -13.51 -10.60
N GLU A 109 1.42 -14.32 -10.15
CA GLU A 109 2.53 -14.85 -10.97
C GLU A 109 3.24 -13.78 -11.81
N ARG A 110 3.42 -12.58 -11.24
CA ARG A 110 3.98 -11.42 -11.95
C ARG A 110 5.49 -11.57 -12.14
N GLU A 111 5.97 -11.11 -13.29
CA GLU A 111 7.40 -11.07 -13.62
C GLU A 111 8.23 -10.29 -12.59
N ALA A 112 9.19 -10.98 -11.98
CA ALA A 112 9.89 -10.55 -10.78
C ALA A 112 11.39 -10.24 -11.00
N ILE A 113 11.87 -10.16 -12.26
CA ILE A 113 13.29 -9.95 -12.57
C ILE A 113 13.91 -8.74 -11.86
N MET A 114 13.13 -7.69 -11.62
CA MET A 114 13.59 -6.49 -10.91
C MET A 114 14.08 -6.79 -9.48
N PHE A 115 13.54 -7.82 -8.82
CA PHE A 115 13.98 -8.22 -7.47
C PHE A 115 15.34 -8.92 -7.44
N LEU A 116 15.97 -9.18 -8.58
CA LEU A 116 17.37 -9.58 -8.62
C LEU A 116 18.32 -8.41 -8.26
N GLN A 117 17.88 -7.16 -8.42
CA GLN A 117 18.66 -5.96 -8.12
C GLN A 117 18.17 -5.22 -6.87
N ILE A 118 16.88 -5.34 -6.55
CA ILE A 118 16.25 -4.73 -5.37
C ILE A 118 16.55 -5.60 -4.14
N LYS A 119 17.36 -5.10 -3.21
CA LYS A 119 17.83 -5.93 -2.07
C LYS A 119 16.83 -6.01 -0.92
N ASP A 120 16.09 -4.93 -0.71
CA ASP A 120 15.18 -4.83 0.43
C ASP A 120 14.00 -3.85 0.19
N ALA A 121 13.18 -3.70 1.23
CA ALA A 121 12.03 -2.81 1.23
C ALA A 121 12.38 -1.33 1.01
N SER A 122 13.57 -0.88 1.42
CA SER A 122 14.02 0.50 1.22
C SER A 122 14.35 0.74 -0.24
N ASP A 123 15.13 -0.16 -0.84
CA ASP A 123 15.47 -0.10 -2.28
C ASP A 123 14.20 -0.12 -3.13
N TRP A 124 13.28 -1.03 -2.82
CA TRP A 124 11.99 -1.14 -3.50
C TRP A 124 11.17 0.16 -3.44
N ARG A 125 11.10 0.79 -2.26
CA ARG A 125 10.35 2.03 -2.05
C ARG A 125 10.87 3.18 -2.91
N LEU A 126 12.18 3.26 -3.09
CA LEU A 126 12.81 4.31 -3.88
C LEU A 126 12.69 4.06 -5.37
N ALA A 127 12.83 2.79 -5.78
CA ALA A 127 12.95 2.45 -7.20
C ALA A 127 11.62 2.24 -7.91
N MET A 128 10.63 1.62 -7.25
CA MET A 128 9.48 1.07 -8.00
C MET A 128 8.15 0.99 -7.24
N LYS A 129 8.08 1.41 -5.97
CA LYS A 129 6.85 1.29 -5.17
C LYS A 129 5.65 1.99 -5.82
N ASP A 130 5.85 3.18 -6.40
CA ASP A 130 4.75 3.93 -7.01
C ASP A 130 4.19 3.22 -8.25
N ASP A 131 5.06 2.61 -9.06
CA ASP A 131 4.68 1.81 -10.23
C ASP A 131 3.92 0.55 -9.83
N ASP A 132 4.38 -0.14 -8.78
CA ASP A 132 3.69 -1.31 -8.23
C ASP A 132 2.33 -0.93 -7.65
N LEU A 133 2.25 0.16 -6.88
CA LEU A 133 0.98 0.67 -6.36
C LEU A 133 0.01 1.00 -7.50
N TYR A 134 0.49 1.62 -8.57
CA TYR A 134 -0.32 1.93 -9.75
C TYR A 134 -0.84 0.64 -10.40
N TYR A 135 0.03 -0.35 -10.62
CA TYR A 135 -0.34 -1.66 -11.16
C TYR A 135 -1.42 -2.33 -10.29
N TRP A 136 -1.19 -2.46 -8.98
CA TRP A 136 -2.11 -3.16 -8.09
C TRP A 136 -3.48 -2.49 -7.96
N ARG A 137 -3.56 -1.16 -8.02
CA ARG A 137 -4.85 -0.45 -8.03
C ARG A 137 -5.72 -0.86 -9.21
N ARG A 138 -5.10 -1.19 -10.36
CA ARG A 138 -5.79 -1.59 -11.59
C ARG A 138 -6.04 -3.09 -11.67
N THR A 139 -5.15 -3.91 -11.11
CA THR A 139 -5.18 -5.38 -11.25
C THR A 139 -5.98 -6.08 -10.15
N LEU A 140 -5.95 -5.58 -8.92
CA LEU A 140 -6.72 -6.16 -7.81
C LEU A 140 -8.22 -6.05 -8.10
N LYS A 141 -8.92 -7.18 -7.97
CA LYS A 141 -10.38 -7.29 -8.10
C LYS A 141 -11.05 -7.00 -6.76
#